data_AF-A0A3N5V349-F1
#
_entry.id   AF-A0A3N5V349-F1
#
_cell.length_a   1.000
_cell.length_b   1.000
_cell.length_c   1.000
_cell.angle_alpha   90.00
_cell.angle_beta   90.00
_cell.angle_gamma   90.00
#
_symmetry.space_group_name_H-M   'P 1'
#
loop_
_entity.id
_entity.type
_entity.pdbx_description
1 polymer ?
#
loop_
_entity_poly.entity_id
_entity_poly.type
_entity_poly.pdbx_seq_one_letter_code
_entity_poly.pdbx_strand_id
1 'polypeptide(L)'
;MNENEDLDERKLLGSGGYAFARITEEEEIKANLGIPQIFLANVGRLSEERFLKYYCNACGKEYDGSPVIKFESPNEELGQGVILVEKGEYKCKNCDNIIALYRKFNNK
;
A
#
# COMPACT_ATOMS: atom_id res chain seq x y z
N MET A 1 -20.43 -11.80 12.96
CA MET A 1 -19.00 -12.05 12.69
C MET A 1 -18.40 -10.69 12.44
N ASN A 2 -17.58 -10.16 13.34
CA ASN A 2 -17.02 -8.83 13.17
C ASN A 2 -15.83 -8.93 12.21
N GLU A 3 -15.96 -8.35 11.02
CA GLU A 3 -14.90 -8.28 9.99
C GLU A 3 -13.66 -7.44 10.41
N ASN A 4 -13.55 -7.06 11.69
CA ASN A 4 -12.48 -6.21 12.24
C ASN A 4 -11.65 -6.87 13.35
N GLU A 5 -11.91 -8.13 13.72
CA GLU A 5 -11.22 -8.79 14.85
C GLU A 5 -9.77 -9.25 14.57
N ASP A 6 -9.30 -9.17 13.32
CA ASP A 6 -7.96 -9.64 12.90
C ASP A 6 -7.13 -8.56 12.15
N LEU A 7 -7.28 -7.30 12.56
CA LEU A 7 -6.59 -6.18 11.94
C LEU A 7 -5.54 -5.56 12.87
N ASP A 8 -4.27 -5.71 12.52
CA ASP A 8 -3.14 -5.19 13.27
C ASP A 8 -2.57 -3.90 12.66
N GLU A 9 -2.25 -2.93 13.52
CA GLU A 9 -1.57 -1.72 13.10
C GLU A 9 -0.11 -2.02 12.73
N ARG A 10 0.26 -1.72 11.50
CA ARG A 10 1.64 -1.86 11.02
C ARG A 10 2.14 -0.58 10.34
N LYS A 11 3.44 -0.33 10.50
CA LYS A 11 4.15 0.70 9.75
C LYS A 11 4.59 0.15 8.40
N LEU A 12 4.04 0.71 7.33
CA LEU A 12 4.28 0.30 5.95
C LEU A 12 5.16 1.35 5.26
N LEU A 13 6.34 0.92 4.81
CA LEU A 13 7.31 1.80 4.15
C LEU A 13 6.98 2.00 2.67
N GLY A 14 7.28 3.19 2.17
CA GLY A 14 7.20 3.57 0.78
C GLY A 14 8.42 4.38 0.34
N SER A 15 8.62 4.55 -0.95
CA SER A 15 9.76 5.30 -1.50
C SER A 15 9.72 6.79 -1.14
N GLY A 16 8.53 7.36 -0.94
CA GLY A 16 8.32 8.77 -0.62
C GLY A 16 7.83 9.04 0.81
N GLY A 17 7.88 8.04 1.69
CA GLY A 17 7.45 8.17 3.09
C GLY A 17 7.06 6.85 3.72
N TYR A 18 6.09 6.89 4.64
CA TYR A 18 5.51 5.70 5.25
C TYR A 18 4.05 5.94 5.61
N ALA A 19 3.31 4.87 5.86
CA ALA A 19 1.95 4.94 6.37
C ALA A 19 1.77 3.97 7.54
N PHE A 20 0.95 4.36 8.51
CA PHE A 20 0.42 3.45 9.51
C PHE A 20 -0.96 3.02 9.06
N ALA A 21 -1.14 1.72 8.87
CA ALA A 21 -2.40 1.15 8.45
C ALA A 21 -2.65 -0.15 9.17
N ARG A 22 -3.93 -0.49 9.28
CA ARG A 22 -4.41 -1.76 9.81
C ARG A 22 -4.37 -2.80 8.70
N ILE A 23 -3.57 -3.85 8.84
CA ILE A 23 -3.45 -4.94 7.87
C ILE A 23 -3.83 -6.29 8.49
N THR A 24 -4.23 -7.26 7.67
CA THR A 24 -4.46 -8.64 8.14
C THR A 24 -3.13 -9.39 8.27
N GLU A 25 -3.13 -10.49 9.03
CA GLU A 25 -1.96 -11.38 9.11
C GLU A 25 -1.54 -11.88 7.71
N GLU A 26 -2.49 -12.22 6.84
CA GLU A 26 -2.19 -12.64 5.46
C GLU A 26 -1.51 -11.55 4.62
N GLU A 27 -1.94 -10.29 4.77
CA GLU A 27 -1.32 -9.14 4.10
C GLU A 27 0.09 -8.89 4.64
N GLU A 28 0.28 -9.06 5.95
CA GLU A 28 1.59 -8.95 6.59
C GLU A 28 2.56 -10.01 6.06
N ILE A 29 2.12 -11.27 6.02
CA ILE A 29 2.94 -12.38 5.50
C ILE A 29 3.32 -12.14 4.03
N LYS A 30 2.38 -11.68 3.19
CA LYS A 30 2.65 -11.35 1.78
C LYS A 30 3.64 -10.20 1.63
N ALA A 31 3.59 -9.24 2.53
CA ALA A 31 4.43 -8.06 2.47
C ALA A 31 5.82 -8.23 3.09
N ASN A 32 5.99 -9.27 3.91
CA ASN A 32 7.25 -9.63 4.54
C ASN A 32 8.20 -10.29 3.53
N LEU A 33 9.32 -9.61 3.25
CA LEU A 33 10.37 -10.09 2.35
C LEU A 33 11.52 -10.81 3.10
N GLY A 34 11.26 -11.34 4.29
CA GLY A 34 12.29 -11.92 5.17
C GLY A 34 13.15 -10.86 5.87
N ILE A 35 12.69 -9.61 5.89
CA ILE A 35 13.31 -8.50 6.63
C ILE A 35 12.28 -7.88 7.60
N PRO A 36 12.72 -7.22 8.69
CA PRO A 36 11.80 -6.70 9.71
C PRO A 36 10.85 -5.59 9.21
N GLN A 37 11.08 -5.07 8.01
CA GLN A 37 10.37 -3.92 7.46
C GLN A 37 9.33 -4.38 6.45
N ILE A 38 8.12 -3.84 6.56
CA ILE A 38 7.00 -4.15 5.68
C ILE A 38 6.82 -3.00 4.70
N PHE A 39 6.60 -3.31 3.42
CA PHE A 39 6.46 -2.30 2.37
C PHE A 39 5.02 -2.23 1.86
N LEU A 40 4.51 -1.01 1.72
CA LEU A 40 3.16 -0.75 1.21
C LEU A 40 2.97 -1.29 -0.22
N ALA A 41 4.06 -1.34 -1.00
CA ALA A 41 4.09 -1.88 -2.35
C ALA A 41 3.68 -3.36 -2.43
N ASN A 42 4.07 -4.16 -1.41
CA ASN A 42 3.85 -5.60 -1.40
C ASN A 42 2.50 -5.98 -0.79
N VAL A 43 1.96 -5.15 0.10
CA VAL A 43 0.60 -5.31 0.64
C VAL A 43 -0.44 -5.17 -0.47
N GLY A 44 -0.22 -4.26 -1.42
CA GLY A 44 -1.17 -3.94 -2.48
C GLY A 44 -2.10 -2.79 -2.11
N ARG A 45 -3.34 -2.79 -2.60
CA ARG A 45 -4.34 -1.75 -2.33
C ARG A 45 -5.00 -1.96 -0.97
N LEU A 46 -4.93 -0.95 -0.11
CA LEU A 46 -5.67 -0.87 1.15
C LEU A 46 -6.81 0.16 1.03
N SER A 47 -7.93 -0.08 1.71
CA SER A 47 -9.02 0.91 1.83
C SER A 47 -8.58 2.12 2.66
N GLU A 48 -9.07 3.32 2.31
CA GLU A 48 -8.69 4.57 3.01
C GLU A 48 -8.97 4.51 4.52
N GLU A 49 -10.07 3.87 4.94
CA GLU A 49 -10.47 3.71 6.34
C GLU A 49 -9.48 2.89 7.20
N ARG A 50 -8.61 2.10 6.56
CA ARG A 50 -7.60 1.30 7.25
C ARG A 50 -6.37 2.12 7.62
N PHE A 51 -6.21 3.31 7.06
CA PHE A 51 -5.08 4.19 7.35
C PHE A 51 -5.36 5.08 8.55
N LEU A 52 -4.39 5.10 9.47
CA LEU A 52 -4.45 5.94 10.67
C LEU A 52 -3.73 7.25 10.45
N LYS A 53 -2.56 7.19 9.80
CA LYS A 53 -1.72 8.35 9.48
C LYS A 53 -0.68 8.01 8.42
N TYR A 54 -0.09 9.02 7.81
CA TYR A 54 1.03 8.86 6.88
C TYR A 54 2.04 9.99 7.01
N TYR A 55 3.31 9.68 6.72
CA TYR A 55 4.40 10.64 6.61
C TYR A 55 4.76 10.86 5.16
N CYS A 56 5.01 12.11 4.79
CA CYS A 56 5.49 12.47 3.46
C CYS A 56 6.91 13.05 3.54
N ASN A 57 7.87 12.44 2.84
CA ASN A 57 9.25 12.91 2.78
C ASN A 57 9.36 14.31 2.17
N ALA A 58 8.56 14.62 1.15
CA ALA A 58 8.57 15.94 0.51
C ALA A 58 8.02 17.05 1.42
N CYS A 59 7.05 16.74 2.29
CA CYS A 59 6.53 17.70 3.27
C CYS A 59 7.33 17.71 4.57
N GLY A 60 8.12 16.66 4.84
CA GLY A 60 8.87 16.49 6.08
C GLY A 60 8.01 16.28 7.32
N LYS A 61 6.73 15.89 7.17
CA LYS A 61 5.78 15.79 8.30
C LYS A 61 4.76 14.66 8.14
N GLU A 62 4.15 14.32 9.28
CA GLU A 62 3.03 13.38 9.42
C GLU A 62 1.67 14.08 9.22
N TYR A 63 0.70 13.32 8.74
CA TYR A 63 -0.69 13.70 8.50
C TYR A 63 -1.62 12.59 8.98
N ASP A 64 -2.73 12.95 9.60
CA ASP A 64 -3.76 12.00 10.02
C ASP A 64 -4.59 11.46 8.83
N GLY A 65 -5.06 10.24 8.98
CA GLY A 65 -5.87 9.52 8.00
C GLY A 65 -5.07 8.97 6.82
N SER A 66 -5.78 8.73 5.70
CA SER A 66 -5.22 8.11 4.51
C SER A 66 -4.53 9.10 3.56
N PRO A 67 -3.47 8.69 2.82
CA PRO A 67 -3.08 9.35 1.58
C PRO A 67 -4.21 9.27 0.52
N VAL A 68 -4.10 10.02 -0.57
CA VAL A 68 -4.98 9.85 -1.74
C VAL A 68 -4.58 8.57 -2.46
N ILE A 69 -5.55 7.69 -2.73
CA ILE A 69 -5.30 6.44 -3.47
C ILE A 69 -5.75 6.63 -4.92
N LYS A 70 -4.83 6.44 -5.87
CA LYS A 70 -5.15 6.37 -7.31
C LYS A 70 -4.75 5.01 -7.85
N PHE A 71 -5.61 4.36 -8.62
CA PHE A 71 -5.28 3.07 -9.20
C PHE A 71 -5.93 2.90 -10.58
N GLU A 72 -5.35 2.02 -11.36
CA GLU A 72 -5.84 1.62 -12.68
C GLU A 72 -5.67 0.11 -12.85
N SER A 73 -6.57 -0.49 -13.65
CA SER A 73 -6.60 -1.93 -13.91
C SER A 73 -6.29 -2.22 -15.37
N PRO A 74 -5.00 -2.18 -15.77
CA PRO A 74 -4.62 -2.25 -17.17
C PRO A 74 -4.89 -3.63 -17.80
N ASN A 75 -4.88 -4.71 -17.02
CA ASN A 75 -4.99 -6.09 -17.51
C ASN A 75 -3.97 -6.39 -18.64
N GLU A 76 -2.74 -5.90 -18.46
CA GLU A 76 -1.68 -5.95 -19.46
C GLU A 76 -0.88 -7.25 -19.33
N GLU A 77 -0.72 -8.00 -20.43
CA GLU A 77 0.12 -9.20 -20.46
C GLU A 77 1.59 -8.80 -20.62
N LEU A 78 2.40 -9.05 -19.59
CA LEU A 78 3.84 -8.71 -19.56
C LEU A 78 4.73 -9.80 -20.16
N GLY A 79 4.12 -10.88 -20.66
CA GLY A 79 4.80 -12.08 -21.17
C GLY A 79 4.95 -13.18 -20.11
N GLN A 80 5.34 -14.38 -20.56
CA GLN A 80 5.52 -15.58 -19.71
C GLN A 80 4.28 -15.93 -18.86
N GLY A 81 3.08 -15.59 -19.32
CA GLY A 81 1.83 -15.83 -18.60
C GLY A 81 1.57 -14.90 -17.41
N VAL A 82 2.36 -13.83 -17.24
CA VAL A 82 2.18 -12.83 -16.17
C VAL A 82 1.32 -11.67 -16.68
N ILE A 83 0.29 -11.32 -15.91
CA ILE A 83 -0.63 -10.21 -16.20
C ILE A 83 -0.54 -9.17 -15.09
N LEU A 84 -0.31 -7.92 -15.46
CA LEU A 84 -0.46 -6.77 -14.56
C LEU A 84 -1.95 -6.43 -14.48
N VAL A 85 -2.59 -6.84 -13.38
CA VAL A 85 -4.04 -6.67 -13.21
C VAL A 85 -4.41 -5.33 -12.57
N GLU A 86 -3.55 -4.80 -11.71
CA GLU A 86 -3.76 -3.51 -11.05
C GLU A 86 -2.41 -2.83 -10.77
N LYS A 87 -2.34 -1.52 -10.93
CA LYS A 87 -1.26 -0.70 -10.38
C LYS A 87 -1.86 0.54 -9.74
N GLY A 88 -1.23 1.03 -8.68
CA GLY A 88 -1.72 2.23 -8.03
C GLY A 88 -0.65 2.97 -7.25
N GLU A 89 -1.02 4.20 -6.90
CA GLU A 89 -0.20 5.20 -6.25
C GLU A 89 -0.90 5.68 -4.97
N TYR A 90 -0.13 5.78 -3.90
CA TYR A 90 -0.51 6.46 -2.68
C TYR A 90 0.13 7.84 -2.69
N LYS A 91 -0.67 8.90 -2.71
CA LYS A 91 -0.21 10.28 -2.89
C LYS A 91 -0.49 11.14 -1.67
N CYS A 92 0.41 12.04 -1.33
CA CYS A 92 0.18 13.00 -0.25
C CYS A 92 -0.98 13.94 -0.61
N LYS A 93 -1.95 14.09 0.30
CA LYS A 93 -3.10 15.00 0.12
C LYS A 93 -2.69 16.48 0.00
N ASN A 94 -1.53 16.85 0.54
CA ASN A 94 -1.08 18.24 0.62
C ASN A 94 -0.21 18.68 -0.57
N CYS A 95 0.69 17.82 -1.05
CA CYS A 95 1.66 18.18 -2.10
C CYS A 95 1.58 17.30 -3.35
N ASP A 96 0.66 16.32 -3.39
CA ASP A 96 0.48 15.36 -4.48
C ASP A 96 1.73 14.48 -4.77
N ASN A 97 2.75 14.52 -3.91
CA ASN A 97 3.92 13.65 -4.06
C ASN A 97 3.57 12.18 -3.76
N ILE A 98 4.21 11.27 -4.48
CA ILE A 98 3.99 9.83 -4.34
C ILE A 98 4.68 9.33 -3.05
N ILE A 99 3.90 8.74 -2.15
CA ILE A 99 4.36 8.09 -0.93
C ILE A 99 4.82 6.67 -1.23
N ALA A 100 4.02 5.92 -2.00
CA ALA A 100 4.35 4.58 -2.45
C ALA A 100 3.60 4.23 -3.74
N LEU A 101 4.13 3.23 -4.43
CA LEU A 101 3.53 2.59 -5.59
C LEU A 101 3.30 1.12 -5.25
N TYR A 102 2.23 0.54 -5.76
CA TYR A 102 2.00 -0.90 -5.69
C TYR A 102 1.61 -1.45 -7.07
N ARG A 103 1.89 -2.73 -7.26
CA ARG A 103 1.50 -3.48 -8.46
C ARG A 103 0.95 -4.83 -8.03
N LYS A 104 -0.14 -5.24 -8.67
CA LYS A 104 -0.76 -6.55 -8.48
C LYS A 104 -0.61 -7.32 -9.77
N PHE A 105 0.01 -8.49 -9.67
CA PHE A 105 0.20 -9.41 -10.77
C PHE A 105 -0.68 -10.64 -10.57
N ASN A 106 -1.09 -11.25 -11.68
CA ASN A 106 -1.70 -12.56 -11.69
C ASN A 106 -0.97 -13.44 -12.71
N ASN A 107 -0.86 -14.73 -12.42
CA ASN A 107 -0.34 -15.70 -13.37
C ASN A 107 -1.54 -16.42 -14.01
N LYS A 108 -1.47 -16.66 -15.33
CA LYS A 108 -2.41 -17.52 -16.06
C LYS A 108 -2.22 -18.99 -15.69
#